data_AF-A0A8E2AWZ8-F1
#
_entry.id   AF-A0A8E2AWZ8-F1
#
_cell.length_a   1.000
_cell.length_b   1.000
_cell.length_c   1.000
_cell.angle_alpha   90.00
_cell.angle_beta   90.00
_cell.angle_gamma   90.00
#
_symmetry.space_group_name_H-M   'P 1'
#
loop_
_entity.id
_entity.type
_entity.pdbx_description
1 polymer ?
#
loop_
_entity_poly.entity_id
_entity_poly.type
_entity_poly.pdbx_seq_one_letter_code
_entity_poly.pdbx_strand_id
1 'polypeptide(L)' 'MNSQSSILAPELIDIILDFLYDDYATLKNCILTCTSWIPTCRLHLFDTVHLTEKTLKLFWTLLQTSPHLGPYVKFL' A
#
# COMPACT_ATOMS: atom_id res chain seq x y z
N MET A 1 -24.98 -22.18 21.95
CA MET A 1 -24.97 -20.72 21.71
C MET A 1 -23.80 -20.44 20.79
N ASN A 2 -24.04 -20.48 19.47
CA ASN A 2 -22.99 -20.29 18.47
C ASN A 2 -22.89 -18.80 18.21
N SER A 3 -21.88 -18.17 18.80
CA SER A 3 -21.52 -16.79 18.47
C SER A 3 -21.11 -16.76 17.00
N GLN A 4 -22.03 -16.41 16.10
CA GLN A 4 -21.67 -15.95 14.76
C GLN A 4 -20.91 -14.64 14.95
N SER A 5 -19.58 -14.74 15.10
CA SER A 5 -18.69 -13.63 14.85
C SER A 5 -18.90 -13.26 13.38
N SER A 6 -19.62 -12.17 13.12
CA SER A 6 -19.80 -11.61 11.78
C SER A 6 -18.44 -11.15 11.26
N ILE A 7 -17.67 -12.08 10.71
CA ILE A 7 -16.43 -11.79 10.02
C ILE A 7 -16.84 -11.22 8.66
N LEU A 8 -16.51 -9.94 8.45
CA LEU A 8 -16.69 -9.30 7.16
C LEU A 8 -15.87 -10.07 6.11
N ALA A 9 -16.47 -10.34 4.95
CA ALA A 9 -15.79 -11.03 3.87
C ALA A 9 -14.54 -10.24 3.42
N PRO A 10 -13.39 -10.90 3.15
CA PRO A 10 -12.16 -10.22 2.71
C PRO A 10 -12.37 -9.32 1.49
N GLU A 11 -13.21 -9.71 0.54
CA GLU A 11 -13.50 -8.92 -0.66
C GLU A 11 -14.17 -7.57 -0.33
N LEU A 12 -15.00 -7.53 0.72
CA LEU A 12 -15.62 -6.29 1.17
C LEU A 12 -14.62 -5.39 1.89
N ILE A 13 -13.67 -5.97 2.61
CA ILE A 13 -12.56 -5.23 3.22
C ILE A 13 -11.70 -4.62 2.13
N ASP A 14 -11.36 -5.38 1.08
CA ASP A 14 -10.57 -4.88 -0.04
C ASP A 14 -11.24 -3.70 -0.72
N ILE A 15 -12.54 -3.78 -0.98
CA ILE A 15 -13.34 -2.66 -1.53
C ILE A 15 -13.25 -1.43 -0.61
N ILE A 16 -13.36 -1.60 0.70
CA ILE A 16 -13.26 -0.48 1.66
C ILE A 16 -11.86 0.16 1.58
N LEU A 17 -10.81 -0.65 1.54
CA LEU A 17 -9.43 -0.17 1.43
C LEU A 17 -9.17 0.50 0.08
N ASP A 18 -9.80 0.04 -1.00
CA ASP A 18 -9.73 0.64 -2.33
C ASP A 18 -10.30 2.06 -2.37
N PHE A 19 -11.30 2.37 -1.55
CA PHE A 19 -11.80 3.74 -1.41
C PHE A 19 -10.85 4.68 -0.67
N LEU A 20 -9.77 4.17 -0.06
CA LEU A 20 -8.76 4.96 0.64
C LEU A 20 -7.52 5.25 -0.21
N TYR A 21 -7.61 5.08 -1.54
CA TYR A 21 -6.47 5.15 -2.47
C TYR A 21 -5.63 6.43 -2.36
N ASP A 22 -6.22 7.57 -1.95
CA ASP A 22 -5.54 8.86 -1.77
C ASP A 22 -5.22 9.20 -0.30
N ASP A 23 -5.81 8.49 0.67
CA ASP A 23 -5.54 8.69 2.10
C ASP A 23 -4.43 7.77 2.61
N TYR A 24 -3.20 8.12 2.23
CA TYR A 24 -1.99 7.42 2.65
C TYR A 24 -1.82 7.35 4.19
N ALA A 25 -2.36 8.32 4.94
CA ALA A 25 -2.24 8.31 6.39
C ALA A 25 -3.12 7.22 6.99
N THR A 26 -4.37 7.11 6.53
CA THR A 26 -5.29 6.04 6.94
C THR A 26 -4.78 4.67 6.49
N LEU A 27 -4.32 4.52 5.25
CA LEU A 27 -3.74 3.27 4.74
C LEU A 27 -2.54 2.79 5.57
N LYS A 28 -1.67 3.71 6.01
CA LYS A 28 -0.55 3.40 6.92
C LYS A 28 -0.99 2.91 8.29
N ASN A 29 -2.13 3.38 8.79
CA ASN A 29 -2.69 2.87 10.04
C ASN A 29 -3.34 1.50 9.80
N CYS A 30 -4.04 1.31 8.67
CA CYS A 30 -4.68 0.04 8.31
C CYS A 30 -3.69 -1.13 8.25
N ILE A 31 -2.49 -0.96 7.68
CA ILE A 31 -1.47 -2.02 7.65
C ILE A 31 -0.98 -2.47 9.04
N LEU A 32 -1.18 -1.65 10.09
CA LEU A 32 -0.78 -1.98 11.46
C LEU A 32 -1.85 -2.78 12.21
N THR A 33 -3.07 -2.86 11.68
CA THR A 33 -4.19 -3.52 12.36
C THR A 33 -4.13 -5.05 12.23
N CYS A 34 -3.92 -5.55 11.00
CA CYS A 34 -3.81 -6.98 10.73
C CYS A 34 -3.08 -7.25 9.41
N THR A 35 -2.60 -8.49 9.24
CA THR A 35 -1.81 -8.90 8.08
C THR A 35 -2.63 -9.08 6.81
N SER A 36 -3.94 -9.38 6.93
CA SER A 36 -4.82 -9.58 5.77
C SER A 36 -5.07 -8.30 4.98
N TRP A 37 -4.92 -7.12 5.58
CA TRP A 37 -5.12 -5.83 4.91
C TRP A 37 -3.84 -5.33 4.19
N ILE A 38 -2.69 -5.94 4.49
CA ILE A 38 -1.39 -5.50 3.95
C ILE A 38 -1.35 -5.52 2.42
N PRO A 39 -1.83 -6.55 1.69
CA PRO A 39 -1.73 -6.58 0.24
C PRO A 39 -2.40 -5.37 -0.43
N THR A 40 -3.66 -5.09 -0.06
CA THR A 40 -4.48 -4.01 -0.63
C THR A 40 -3.96 -2.65 -0.22
N CYS A 41 -3.60 -2.45 1.05
CA CYS A 41 -2.97 -1.20 1.46
C CYS A 41 -1.62 -0.96 0.78
N ARG A 42 -0.79 -2.01 0.61
CA ARG A 42 0.51 -1.90 -0.06
C ARG A 42 0.33 -1.53 -1.54
N LEU A 43 -0.70 -2.06 -2.20
CA LEU A 43 -1.03 -1.66 -3.56
C LEU A 43 -1.15 -0.12 -3.63
N HIS A 44 -2.03 0.47 -2.83
CA HIS A 44 -2.25 1.93 -2.84
C HIS A 44 -1.06 2.75 -2.35
N LEU A 45 -0.36 2.28 -1.30
CA LEU A 45 0.80 2.99 -0.73
C LEU A 45 2.01 3.05 -1.67
N PHE A 46 2.15 2.08 -2.57
CA PHE A 46 3.31 1.97 -3.47
C PHE A 46 2.96 2.09 -4.95
N ASP A 47 1.69 2.29 -5.29
CA ASP A 47 1.25 2.50 -6.68
C ASP A 47 1.86 3.79 -7.27
N THR A 48 1.78 4.89 -6.53
CA THR A 48 2.28 6.20 -6.96
C THR A 48 3.24 6.79 -5.94
N VAL A 49 4.46 7.14 -6.36
CA VAL A 49 5.47 7.79 -5.50
C VAL A 49 5.81 9.17 -6.05
N HIS A 50 5.56 10.20 -5.23
CA HIS A 50 5.92 11.57 -5.56
C HIS A 50 7.39 11.83 -5.22
N LEU A 51 8.20 12.06 -6.25
CA LEU A 51 9.61 12.39 -6.10
C LEU A 51 9.80 13.91 -5.98
N THR A 52 10.49 14.32 -4.93
CA THR A 52 10.98 15.67 -4.68
C THR A 52 12.50 15.66 -4.77
N GLU A 53 13.18 16.80 -4.82
CA GLU A 53 14.65 16.84 -4.84
C GLU A 53 15.29 16.06 -3.67
N LYS A 54 14.65 16.08 -2.49
CA LYS A 54 15.11 15.34 -1.31
C LYS A 54 14.92 13.83 -1.48
N THR A 55 13.76 13.40 -1.97
CA THR A 55 13.42 11.98 -2.11
C THR A 55 14.01 11.34 -3.35
N LEU A 56 14.40 12.12 -4.37
CA LEU A 56 15.07 11.65 -5.59
C LEU A 56 16.41 10.98 -5.27
N LYS A 57 17.21 11.55 -4.36
CA LYS A 57 18.48 10.93 -3.93
C LYS A 57 18.24 9.59 -3.23
N LEU A 58 17.24 9.52 -2.36
CA LEU A 58 16.88 8.28 -1.67
C LEU A 58 16.36 7.23 -2.65
N PHE A 59 15.53 7.64 -3.61
CA PHE A 59 15.02 6.78 -4.66
C PHE A 59 16.13 6.22 -5.55
N TRP A 60 17.11 7.05 -5.90
CA TRP A 60 18.30 6.60 -6.62
C TRP A 60 19.05 5.52 -5.82
N THR A 61 19.32 5.76 -4.53
CA THR A 61 19.96 4.77 -3.64
C THR A 61 19.14 3.47 -3.54
N LEU A 62 17.81 3.57 -3.51
CA LEU A 62 16.91 2.41 -3.51
C LEU A 62 17.03 1.62 -4.81
N LEU A 63 17.07 2.27 -5.97
CA LEU A 63 17.26 1.60 -7.25
C LEU A 63 18.63 0.93 -7.36
N GLN A 64 19.69 1.52 -6.77
CA GLN A 64 21.00 0.86 -6.70
C GLN A 64 20.97 -0.38 -5.81
N THR A 65 20.22 -0.35 -4.71
CA THR A 65 20.09 -1.47 -3.76
C THR A 65 19.20 -2.59 -4.32
N SER A 66 18.18 -2.22 -5.10
CA SER A 66 17.17 -3.11 -5.67
C SER A 66 16.98 -2.82 -7.17
N PRO A 67 17.97 -3.18 -8.02
CA PRO A 67 17.98 -2.81 -9.44
C PRO A 67 16.83 -3.44 -10.25
N HIS A 68 16.28 -4.55 -9.77
CA HIS A 68 15.12 -5.22 -10.38
C HIS A 68 13.83 -4.38 -10.35
N LEU A 69 13.77 -3.31 -9.55
CA LEU A 69 12.62 -2.39 -9.52
C LEU A 69 12.62 -1.41 -10.69
N GLY A 70 13.78 -1.10 -11.26
CA GLY A 70 13.94 -0.11 -12.33
C GLY A 70 12.99 -0.30 -13.53
N PRO A 71 12.86 -1.52 -14.09
CA PRO A 71 11.94 -1.80 -15.20
C PRO A 71 10.46 -1.56 -14.90
N TYR A 72 10.05 -1.52 -13.62
CA TYR A 72 8.67 -1.33 -13.20
C TYR A 72 8.33 0.14 -12.92
N VAL A 73 9.31 1.04 -12.89
CA VAL A 73 9.10 2.47 -12.71
C VAL A 73 8.53 3.05 -14.00
N LYS A 74 7.33 3.60 -13.94
CA LYS A 74 6.65 4.25 -15.06
C LYS A 74 6.45 5.74 -14.74
N PHE A 75 6.52 6.58 -15.75
CA PHE A 75 6.03 7.94 -15.65
C PHE A 75 4.51 7.91 -15.79
N LEU A 76 3.80 8.52 -14.84
CA LEU A 76 2.37 8.77 -14.90
C LEU A 76 2.08 10.06 -15.69
#